data_AF-A0A075K3P7-F1
#
_entry.id   AF-A0A075K3P7-F1
#
_cell.length_a   1.000
_cell.length_b   1.000
_cell.length_c   1.000
_cell.angle_alpha   90.00
_cell.angle_beta   90.00
_cell.angle_gamma   90.00
#
_symmetry.space_group_name_H-M   'P 1'
#
loop_
_entity.id
_entity.type
_entity.pdbx_description
1 polymer ?
#
loop_
_entity_poly.entity_id
_entity_poly.type
_entity_poly.pdbx_seq_one_letter_code
_entity_poly.pdbx_strand_id
1 'polypeptide(L)'
;MKPVVIPRILLIPCVLAGGMQAAGCMPVNSLAPEVAPPGFVIGPQAGDPHSHASFPQVPGDIIKVSSHLRVTHAVEQGLNFFAIQVNFPNGTWAHGGPQRVDGKYQMNWGGLVSRGGGSADYREESPGADLQHMQNASDAERSAPYAWVEGKDYVLTIERGSQKTFPAGQYVFIGSGPAVQVSNARTMWAWKFTLKPADGHGPVQVSVLYDAADRISSFYIWNECGYGSCGKGQSAAWSMPVYATLSAPDKDAQTQALKRF
;
A
#
# COMPACT_ATOMS: atom_id res chain seq x y z
N MET A 1 1.12 55.11 -17.09
CA MET A 1 1.40 53.73 -16.63
C MET A 1 0.54 52.78 -17.44
N LYS A 2 1.16 51.74 -18.00
CA LYS A 2 0.51 50.72 -18.84
C LYS A 2 -0.47 49.87 -18.00
N PRO A 3 -1.56 49.37 -18.60
CA PRO A 3 -2.58 48.58 -17.92
C PRO A 3 -2.14 47.12 -17.78
N VAL A 4 -2.58 46.43 -16.73
CA VAL A 4 -2.58 44.96 -16.69
C VAL A 4 -4.03 44.49 -16.72
N VAL A 5 -4.30 43.78 -17.81
CA VAL A 5 -5.55 43.16 -18.21
C VAL A 5 -5.71 41.84 -17.45
N ILE A 6 -6.89 41.62 -16.87
CA ILE A 6 -7.32 40.32 -16.36
C ILE A 6 -7.91 39.54 -17.54
N PRO A 7 -7.37 38.39 -17.95
CA PRO A 7 -8.07 37.54 -18.90
C PRO A 7 -9.14 36.74 -18.16
N ARG A 8 -10.40 37.14 -18.35
CA ARG A 8 -11.56 36.23 -18.31
C ARG A 8 -11.50 35.36 -19.58
N ILE A 9 -11.46 34.05 -19.40
CA ILE A 9 -11.78 33.08 -20.46
C ILE A 9 -12.78 32.10 -19.82
N LEU A 10 -14.09 32.32 -20.01
CA LEU A 10 -14.95 31.92 -21.13
C LEU A 10 -15.57 30.53 -20.87
N LEU A 11 -16.71 30.57 -20.18
CA LEU A 11 -17.75 29.55 -20.27
C LEU A 11 -18.25 29.49 -21.72
N ILE A 12 -18.23 28.32 -22.33
CA ILE A 12 -19.02 28.03 -23.54
C ILE A 12 -20.01 26.92 -23.19
N PRO A 13 -21.33 27.15 -23.36
CA PRO A 13 -22.35 26.13 -23.25
C PRO A 13 -22.43 25.34 -24.57
N CYS A 14 -22.57 24.02 -24.50
CA CYS A 14 -22.99 23.25 -25.68
C CYS A 14 -24.33 22.60 -25.39
N VAL A 15 -25.27 22.96 -26.26
CA VAL A 15 -26.70 22.66 -26.25
C VAL A 15 -26.96 21.21 -26.67
N LEU A 16 -27.96 20.63 -26.02
CA LEU A 16 -28.64 19.38 -26.32
C LEU A 16 -29.09 19.27 -27.78
N ALA A 17 -28.78 18.14 -28.42
CA ALA A 17 -29.62 17.59 -29.48
C ALA A 17 -29.47 16.06 -29.54
N GLY A 18 -30.56 15.37 -29.19
CA GLY A 18 -31.09 14.17 -29.86
C GLY A 18 -30.18 12.95 -30.02
N GLY A 19 -30.40 11.94 -29.18
CA GLY A 19 -29.89 10.58 -29.40
C GLY A 19 -30.25 9.64 -28.26
N MET A 20 -31.53 9.29 -28.12
CA MET A 20 -31.94 8.16 -27.29
C MET A 20 -31.32 6.88 -27.85
N GLN A 21 -30.30 6.35 -27.18
CA GLN A 21 -30.00 4.92 -27.15
C GLN A 21 -29.84 4.51 -25.71
N ALA A 22 -30.61 3.48 -25.34
CA ALA A 22 -30.77 2.97 -24.00
C ALA A 22 -29.41 2.69 -23.35
N ALA A 23 -29.16 3.34 -22.22
CA ALA A 23 -28.15 2.89 -21.28
C ALA A 23 -28.63 1.55 -20.71
N GLY A 24 -28.17 0.45 -21.33
CA GLY A 24 -28.20 -0.84 -20.68
C GLY A 24 -27.40 -0.73 -19.39
N CYS A 25 -28.07 -0.91 -18.26
CA CYS A 25 -27.41 -1.23 -17.00
C CYS A 25 -26.50 -2.44 -17.26
N MET A 26 -25.21 -2.20 -17.42
CA MET A 26 -24.21 -3.25 -17.31
C MET A 26 -24.35 -3.82 -15.89
N PRO A 27 -24.60 -5.13 -15.72
CA PRO A 27 -24.63 -5.71 -14.40
C PRO A 27 -23.23 -5.52 -13.79
N VAL A 28 -23.20 -4.96 -12.58
CA VAL A 28 -22.04 -5.08 -11.70
C VAL A 28 -21.89 -6.58 -11.44
N ASN A 29 -21.04 -7.25 -12.24
CA ASN A 29 -20.63 -8.61 -11.95
C ASN A 29 -19.83 -8.55 -10.64
N SER A 30 -20.55 -8.66 -9.52
CA SER A 30 -19.98 -9.03 -8.25
C SER A 30 -19.42 -10.44 -8.43
N LEU A 31 -18.16 -10.53 -8.84
CA LEU A 31 -17.45 -11.79 -8.96
C LEU A 31 -17.46 -12.45 -7.58
N ALA A 32 -18.06 -13.63 -7.51
CA ALA A 32 -18.03 -14.48 -6.34
C ALA A 32 -16.57 -14.80 -5.97
N PRO A 33 -16.26 -15.06 -4.69
CA PRO A 33 -14.92 -15.46 -4.29
C PRO A 33 -14.50 -16.73 -5.06
N GLU A 34 -13.48 -16.61 -5.89
CA GLU A 34 -12.89 -17.73 -6.64
C GLU A 34 -11.97 -18.52 -5.71
N VAL A 35 -12.05 -19.86 -5.74
CA VAL A 35 -11.01 -20.73 -5.15
C VAL A 35 -9.75 -20.51 -5.97
N ALA A 36 -8.84 -19.70 -5.45
CA ALA A 36 -7.76 -19.16 -6.26
C ALA A 36 -6.67 -20.21 -6.54
N PRO A 37 -6.04 -20.19 -7.73
CA PRO A 37 -4.81 -20.93 -7.98
C PRO A 37 -3.71 -20.54 -6.97
N PRO A 38 -2.64 -21.36 -6.81
CA PRO A 38 -1.57 -21.13 -5.82
C PRO A 38 -0.94 -19.73 -5.91
N GLY A 39 -1.00 -19.11 -7.08
CA GLY A 39 -0.66 -17.73 -7.31
C GLY A 39 -1.55 -17.06 -8.34
N PHE A 40 -1.46 -15.75 -8.42
CA PHE A 40 -2.22 -14.89 -9.30
C PHE A 40 -1.32 -13.77 -9.85
N VAL A 41 -1.76 -13.12 -10.92
CA VAL A 41 -1.09 -11.95 -11.49
C VAL A 41 -1.93 -10.70 -11.22
N ILE A 42 -1.26 -9.55 -11.17
CA ILE A 42 -1.87 -8.22 -11.21
C ILE A 42 -1.12 -7.41 -12.27
N GLY A 43 -1.86 -6.63 -13.05
CA GLY A 43 -1.33 -5.58 -13.91
C GLY A 43 -1.47 -5.84 -15.42
N PRO A 44 -1.57 -4.75 -16.21
CA PRO A 44 -2.03 -4.79 -17.61
C PRO A 44 -1.19 -5.66 -18.55
N GLN A 45 0.11 -5.80 -18.30
CA GLN A 45 1.00 -6.63 -19.13
C GLN A 45 0.73 -8.13 -18.98
N ALA A 46 0.14 -8.55 -17.85
CA ALA A 46 -0.30 -9.91 -17.63
C ALA A 46 -1.75 -10.14 -18.10
N GLY A 47 -2.39 -9.14 -18.73
CA GLY A 47 -3.79 -9.20 -19.14
C GLY A 47 -4.80 -8.97 -18.01
N ASP A 48 -4.33 -8.60 -16.81
CA ASP A 48 -5.22 -8.25 -15.69
C ASP A 48 -5.37 -6.73 -15.59
N PRO A 49 -6.55 -6.15 -15.85
CA PRO A 49 -6.76 -4.71 -15.80
C PRO A 49 -6.77 -4.16 -14.37
N HIS A 50 -6.88 -5.01 -13.37
CA HIS A 50 -6.95 -4.61 -11.97
C HIS A 50 -5.57 -4.21 -11.43
N SER A 51 -5.60 -3.39 -10.39
CA SER A 51 -4.39 -2.97 -9.67
C SER A 51 -4.34 -3.54 -8.25
N HIS A 52 -5.44 -4.12 -7.77
CA HIS A 52 -5.58 -4.59 -6.40
C HIS A 52 -6.14 -6.01 -6.32
N ALA A 53 -5.79 -6.70 -5.24
CA ALA A 53 -6.43 -7.91 -4.77
C ALA A 53 -6.70 -7.81 -3.26
N SER A 54 -7.94 -8.09 -2.87
CA SER A 54 -8.38 -8.21 -1.47
C SER A 54 -8.68 -9.64 -1.10
N PHE A 55 -8.63 -9.94 0.20
CA PHE A 55 -8.81 -11.28 0.73
C PHE A 55 -9.97 -11.28 1.75
N PRO A 56 -11.23 -11.40 1.30
CA PRO A 56 -12.41 -11.10 2.12
C PRO A 56 -12.71 -12.11 3.24
N GLN A 57 -12.05 -13.28 3.24
CA GLN A 57 -12.33 -14.38 4.19
C GLN A 57 -11.29 -14.48 5.32
N VAL A 58 -10.40 -13.50 5.44
CA VAL A 58 -9.39 -13.49 6.50
C VAL A 58 -9.99 -12.95 7.80
N PRO A 59 -9.54 -13.42 8.97
CA PRO A 59 -10.02 -12.91 10.24
C PRO A 59 -9.45 -11.51 10.55
N GLY A 60 -10.09 -10.79 11.46
CA GLY A 60 -9.68 -9.42 11.86
C GLY A 60 -8.64 -9.36 12.99
N ASP A 61 -7.92 -10.46 13.23
CA ASP A 61 -6.95 -10.62 14.33
C ASP A 61 -5.56 -11.09 13.86
N ILE A 62 -5.17 -10.66 12.67
CA ILE A 62 -3.92 -11.07 12.02
C ILE A 62 -2.72 -10.37 12.67
N ILE A 63 -1.62 -11.08 12.85
CA ILE A 63 -0.35 -10.53 13.36
C ILE A 63 0.82 -10.74 12.41
N LYS A 64 0.63 -11.52 11.35
CA LYS A 64 1.62 -11.76 10.31
C LYS A 64 0.90 -12.01 9.00
N VAL A 65 1.38 -11.43 7.92
CA VAL A 65 0.97 -11.76 6.55
C VAL A 65 2.21 -11.84 5.66
N SER A 66 2.23 -12.82 4.75
CA SER A 66 3.35 -13.03 3.85
C SER A 66 2.87 -13.46 2.47
N SER A 67 3.53 -13.02 1.42
CA SER A 67 3.28 -13.44 0.04
C SER A 67 4.57 -13.51 -0.76
N HIS A 68 4.66 -14.47 -1.68
CA HIS A 68 5.71 -14.48 -2.68
C HIS A 68 5.39 -13.44 -3.76
N LEU A 69 6.42 -12.73 -4.22
CA LEU A 69 6.36 -11.73 -5.27
C LEU A 69 7.42 -12.02 -6.32
N ARG A 70 7.01 -11.98 -7.58
CA ARG A 70 7.89 -11.84 -8.72
C ARG A 70 7.43 -10.67 -9.58
N VAL A 71 8.19 -9.58 -9.56
CA VAL A 71 7.92 -8.46 -10.47
C VAL A 71 8.25 -8.92 -11.89
N THR A 72 7.25 -9.01 -12.75
CA THR A 72 7.41 -9.50 -14.13
C THR A 72 7.75 -8.38 -15.09
N HIS A 73 7.25 -7.17 -14.83
CA HIS A 73 7.63 -5.99 -15.57
C HIS A 73 7.44 -4.73 -14.73
N ALA A 74 8.44 -3.85 -14.72
CA ALA A 74 8.29 -2.49 -14.22
C ALA A 74 8.62 -1.48 -15.32
N VAL A 75 7.74 -0.50 -15.48
CA VAL A 75 7.87 0.54 -16.49
C VAL A 75 9.02 1.46 -16.10
N GLU A 76 9.77 1.96 -17.08
CA GLU A 76 10.97 2.77 -16.79
C GLU A 76 10.67 4.13 -16.15
N GLN A 77 9.52 4.71 -16.49
CA GLN A 77 9.12 6.05 -16.08
C GLN A 77 8.01 5.99 -15.02
N GLY A 78 8.02 6.98 -14.13
CA GLY A 78 7.00 7.16 -13.10
C GLY A 78 7.18 6.21 -11.92
N LEU A 79 6.07 5.88 -11.25
CA LEU A 79 6.03 5.05 -10.05
C LEU A 79 5.56 3.63 -10.38
N ASN A 80 6.35 2.63 -10.00
CA ASN A 80 5.92 1.24 -9.92
C ASN A 80 6.08 0.82 -8.46
N PHE A 81 5.01 0.39 -7.81
CA PHE A 81 5.07 -0.02 -6.41
C PHE A 81 4.27 -1.30 -6.19
N PHE A 82 4.97 -2.36 -5.82
CA PHE A 82 4.41 -3.70 -5.64
C PHE A 82 4.36 -4.00 -4.15
N ALA A 83 3.18 -3.89 -3.54
CA ALA A 83 3.09 -3.82 -2.09
C ALA A 83 2.00 -4.71 -1.49
N ILE A 84 2.26 -5.14 -0.26
CA ILE A 84 1.19 -5.55 0.66
C ILE A 84 0.79 -4.30 1.45
N GLN A 85 -0.50 -3.98 1.46
CA GLN A 85 -1.11 -3.00 2.36
C GLN A 85 -1.83 -3.72 3.49
N VAL A 86 -1.66 -3.25 4.72
CA VAL A 86 -2.40 -3.68 5.90
C VAL A 86 -3.21 -2.53 6.45
N ASN A 87 -4.42 -2.84 6.92
CA ASN A 87 -5.28 -1.89 7.62
C ASN A 87 -5.44 -2.36 9.07
N PHE A 88 -5.38 -1.40 9.97
CA PHE A 88 -5.46 -1.61 11.41
C PHE A 88 -6.85 -1.23 11.93
N PRO A 89 -7.31 -1.86 13.02
CA PRO A 89 -8.65 -1.61 13.60
C PRO A 89 -8.82 -0.20 14.17
N ASN A 90 -7.74 0.55 14.40
CA ASN A 90 -7.76 1.95 14.84
C ASN A 90 -7.91 2.94 13.66
N GLY A 91 -8.16 2.44 12.45
CA GLY A 91 -8.32 3.25 11.25
C GLY A 91 -7.00 3.69 10.63
N THR A 92 -5.84 3.26 11.12
CA THR A 92 -4.59 3.48 10.38
C THR A 92 -4.41 2.40 9.32
N TRP A 93 -3.57 2.69 8.34
CA TRP A 93 -3.18 1.72 7.32
C TRP A 93 -1.75 1.97 6.90
N ALA A 94 -1.10 0.94 6.38
CA ALA A 94 0.27 1.06 5.97
C ALA A 94 0.61 0.04 4.88
N HIS A 95 1.56 0.37 4.00
CA HIS A 95 1.88 -0.45 2.85
C HIS A 95 3.36 -0.45 2.50
N GLY A 96 3.82 -1.51 1.85
CA GLY A 96 5.18 -1.53 1.33
C GLY A 96 5.64 -2.80 0.66
N GLY A 97 6.82 -2.65 0.05
CA GLY A 97 7.36 -3.59 -0.93
C GLY A 97 8.34 -2.92 -1.90
N PRO A 98 8.78 -3.66 -2.93
CA PRO A 98 9.65 -3.12 -3.98
C PRO A 98 9.02 -1.96 -4.72
N GLN A 99 9.80 -0.90 -4.89
CA GLN A 99 9.39 0.29 -5.61
C GLN A 99 10.47 0.68 -6.64
N ARG A 100 10.02 1.06 -7.83
CA ARG A 100 10.83 1.78 -8.83
C ARG A 100 10.18 3.12 -9.08
N VAL A 101 10.88 4.20 -8.74
CA VAL A 101 10.40 5.57 -8.93
C VAL A 101 11.47 6.37 -9.66
N ASP A 102 11.13 6.90 -10.83
CA ASP A 102 12.04 7.69 -11.68
C ASP A 102 13.43 7.03 -11.86
N GLY A 103 13.41 5.72 -12.17
CA GLY A 103 14.61 4.92 -12.37
C GLY A 103 15.35 4.49 -11.10
N LYS A 104 14.93 4.93 -9.91
CA LYS A 104 15.52 4.53 -8.62
C LYS A 104 14.84 3.30 -8.06
N TYR A 105 15.65 2.29 -7.71
CA TYR A 105 15.18 1.06 -7.08
C TYR A 105 15.30 1.17 -5.56
N GLN A 106 14.19 0.96 -4.87
CA GLN A 106 14.13 1.03 -3.42
C GLN A 106 13.14 0.02 -2.84
N MET A 107 13.27 -0.24 -1.55
CA MET A 107 12.18 -0.77 -0.74
C MET A 107 11.48 0.45 -0.15
N ASN A 108 10.18 0.56 -0.40
CA ASN A 108 9.39 1.63 0.19
C ASN A 108 8.39 1.04 1.18
N TRP A 109 8.25 1.72 2.31
CA TRP A 109 7.25 1.45 3.33
C TRP A 109 6.62 2.78 3.76
N GLY A 110 5.42 2.77 4.30
CA GLY A 110 4.84 3.95 4.93
C GLY A 110 3.45 3.67 5.46
N GLY A 111 3.04 4.43 6.47
CA GLY A 111 1.69 4.37 6.98
C GLY A 111 1.06 5.74 7.17
N LEU A 112 -0.26 5.74 7.07
CA LEU A 112 -1.13 6.90 7.18
C LEU A 112 -2.31 6.57 8.09
N VAL A 113 -3.00 7.60 8.56
CA VAL A 113 -4.25 7.47 9.29
C VAL A 113 -5.40 7.69 8.31
N SER A 114 -6.34 6.74 8.24
CA SER A 114 -7.45 6.76 7.27
C SER A 114 -8.32 8.00 7.47
N ARG A 115 -8.44 8.80 6.41
CA ARG A 115 -9.35 9.96 6.33
C ARG A 115 -10.26 9.92 5.11
N GLY A 116 -10.45 8.75 4.51
CA GLY A 116 -11.36 8.56 3.37
C GLY A 116 -10.75 7.87 2.15
N GLY A 117 -9.44 7.57 2.17
CA GLY A 117 -8.77 6.82 1.11
C GLY A 117 -8.34 7.70 -0.07
N GLY A 118 -7.23 7.32 -0.69
CA GLY A 118 -6.74 7.94 -1.93
C GLY A 118 -6.04 9.28 -1.72
N SER A 119 -6.03 10.13 -2.76
CA SER A 119 -5.23 11.38 -2.75
C SER A 119 -5.61 12.40 -1.66
N ALA A 120 -6.76 12.23 -1.01
CA ALA A 120 -7.21 13.05 0.12
C ALA A 120 -6.48 12.71 1.43
N ASP A 121 -6.06 11.46 1.63
CA ASP A 121 -5.34 11.04 2.84
C ASP A 121 -4.03 11.83 3.03
N TYR A 122 -3.37 12.21 1.93
CA TYR A 122 -2.14 13.03 1.93
C TYR A 122 -2.39 14.54 2.07
N ARG A 123 -3.66 14.99 2.01
CA ARG A 123 -4.02 16.43 2.02
C ARG A 123 -4.64 16.88 3.34
N GLU A 124 -5.24 15.95 4.07
CA GLU A 124 -6.02 16.23 5.27
C GLU A 124 -5.37 15.73 6.56
N GLU A 125 -4.06 15.46 6.54
CA GLU A 125 -3.30 14.98 7.71
C GLU A 125 -3.51 15.88 8.94
N SER A 126 -3.63 15.28 10.13
CA SER A 126 -3.49 15.99 11.41
C SER A 126 -2.36 15.33 12.20
N PRO A 127 -1.11 15.72 11.93
CA PRO A 127 0.08 15.07 12.47
C PRO A 127 0.04 14.85 13.99
N GLY A 128 -0.57 15.75 14.77
CA GLY A 128 -0.74 15.60 16.23
C GLY A 128 -1.69 14.48 16.66
N ALA A 129 -2.84 14.37 15.99
CA ALA A 129 -3.79 13.29 16.24
C ALA A 129 -3.26 11.97 15.67
N ASP A 130 -2.65 12.02 14.49
CA ASP A 130 -2.18 10.85 13.76
C ASP A 130 -1.00 10.16 14.48
N LEU A 131 -0.13 10.96 15.11
CA LEU A 131 0.90 10.46 16.01
C LEU A 131 0.32 9.76 17.25
N GLN A 132 -0.94 9.91 17.63
CA GLN A 132 -1.47 9.07 18.71
C GLN A 132 -1.61 7.61 18.30
N HIS A 133 -1.71 7.35 17.00
CA HIS A 133 -2.00 6.03 16.46
C HIS A 133 -0.78 5.39 15.80
N MET A 134 0.07 6.18 15.16
CA MET A 134 1.17 5.67 14.34
C MET A 134 2.46 6.47 14.49
N GLN A 135 3.60 5.81 14.32
CA GLN A 135 4.91 6.42 14.17
C GLN A 135 5.65 5.75 13.01
N ASN A 136 5.86 6.52 11.93
CA ASN A 136 6.72 6.09 10.83
C ASN A 136 8.19 6.09 11.25
N ALA A 137 8.99 5.27 10.59
CA ALA A 137 10.44 5.33 10.66
C ALA A 137 11.01 6.57 9.94
N SER A 138 12.31 6.79 10.11
CA SER A 138 13.05 7.81 9.39
C SER A 138 12.98 7.60 7.87
N ASP A 139 13.17 8.64 7.06
CA ASP A 139 13.16 8.51 5.60
C ASP A 139 14.20 7.51 5.08
N ALA A 140 15.35 7.40 5.74
CA ALA A 140 16.39 6.45 5.37
C ALA A 140 15.94 4.99 5.53
N GLU A 141 15.06 4.71 6.48
CA GLU A 141 14.46 3.37 6.68
C GLU A 141 13.19 3.19 5.83
N ARG A 142 12.43 4.27 5.63
CA ARG A 142 11.16 4.28 4.91
C ARG A 142 11.32 4.01 3.42
N SER A 143 12.34 4.60 2.79
CA SER A 143 12.62 4.49 1.35
C SER A 143 14.06 4.03 1.12
N ALA A 144 14.44 2.93 1.76
CA ALA A 144 15.80 2.42 1.74
C ALA A 144 16.20 1.97 0.31
N PRO A 145 17.39 2.38 -0.19
CA PRO A 145 17.90 1.87 -1.46
C PRO A 145 17.97 0.34 -1.45
N TYR A 146 17.35 -0.29 -2.45
CA TYR A 146 17.32 -1.74 -2.58
C TYR A 146 17.16 -2.10 -4.04
N ALA A 147 18.24 -2.62 -4.63
CA ALA A 147 18.32 -2.98 -6.05
C ALA A 147 17.65 -4.34 -6.31
N TRP A 148 16.32 -4.39 -6.17
CA TRP A 148 15.54 -5.56 -6.57
C TRP A 148 15.61 -5.75 -8.10
N VAL A 149 15.36 -6.98 -8.53
CA VAL A 149 15.56 -7.45 -9.91
C VAL A 149 14.26 -8.01 -10.46
N GLU A 150 13.85 -7.54 -11.65
CA GLU A 150 12.72 -8.11 -12.38
C GLU A 150 12.95 -9.60 -12.68
N GLY A 151 11.89 -10.41 -12.59
CA GLY A 151 11.95 -11.85 -12.78
C GLY A 151 12.58 -12.63 -11.62
N LYS A 152 13.10 -11.98 -10.58
CA LYS A 152 13.54 -12.64 -9.35
C LYS A 152 12.38 -12.79 -8.37
N ASP A 153 12.34 -13.93 -7.68
CA ASP A 153 11.35 -14.25 -6.67
C ASP A 153 11.79 -13.71 -5.29
N TYR A 154 10.85 -13.06 -4.60
CA TYR A 154 11.00 -12.52 -3.26
C TYR A 154 9.86 -12.99 -2.36
N VAL A 155 10.06 -12.89 -1.05
CA VAL A 155 9.03 -13.02 -0.03
C VAL A 155 8.89 -11.66 0.64
N LEU A 156 7.66 -11.13 0.62
CA LEU A 156 7.28 -9.96 1.39
C LEU A 156 6.54 -10.42 2.63
N THR A 157 7.01 -10.00 3.80
CA THR A 157 6.39 -10.33 5.09
C THR A 157 6.15 -9.08 5.90
N ILE A 158 4.95 -8.98 6.46
CA ILE A 158 4.56 -8.00 7.46
C ILE A 158 4.30 -8.77 8.75
N GLU A 159 5.00 -8.44 9.83
CA GLU A 159 4.83 -9.15 11.10
C GLU A 159 4.86 -8.21 12.30
N ARG A 160 4.05 -8.52 13.31
CA ARG A 160 4.05 -7.83 14.59
C ARG A 160 5.29 -8.23 15.40
N GLY A 161 6.08 -7.22 15.78
CA GLY A 161 7.19 -7.34 16.69
C GLY A 161 6.82 -7.06 18.14
N SER A 162 7.80 -6.63 18.93
CA SER A 162 7.62 -6.22 20.32
C SER A 162 7.07 -4.80 20.42
N GLN A 163 6.54 -4.47 21.60
CA GLN A 163 6.16 -3.10 21.92
C GLN A 163 7.39 -2.22 22.13
N LYS A 164 7.23 -0.94 21.79
CA LYS A 164 8.18 0.13 22.08
C LYS A 164 7.44 1.30 22.71
N THR A 165 8.00 1.85 23.79
CA THR A 165 7.51 3.08 24.39
C THR A 165 8.27 4.27 23.83
N PHE A 166 7.52 5.21 23.27
CA PHE A 166 7.99 6.52 22.83
C PHE A 166 7.70 7.53 23.94
N PRO A 167 8.71 8.24 24.49
CA PRO A 167 8.46 9.27 25.49
C PRO A 167 7.67 10.45 24.91
N ALA A 168 7.15 11.33 25.76
CA ALA A 168 6.70 12.64 25.30
C ALA A 168 7.87 13.41 24.66
N GLY A 169 7.60 14.26 23.67
CA GLY A 169 8.66 14.96 22.94
C GLY A 169 8.24 15.44 21.57
N GLN A 170 9.20 15.97 20.82
CA GLN A 170 9.01 16.34 19.42
C GLN A 170 9.23 15.14 18.51
N TYR A 171 8.28 14.94 17.59
CA TYR A 171 8.31 13.87 16.60
C TYR A 171 8.00 14.41 15.22
N VAL A 172 8.55 13.79 14.20
CA VAL A 172 8.11 13.99 12.81
C VAL A 172 7.13 12.89 12.46
N PHE A 173 6.00 13.26 11.87
CA PHE A 173 4.92 12.33 11.54
C PHE A 173 5.32 11.35 10.42
N ILE A 174 5.81 11.89 9.30
CA ILE A 174 6.30 11.11 8.16
C ILE A 174 7.40 11.88 7.44
N GLY A 175 8.51 11.21 7.14
CA GLY A 175 9.63 11.74 6.38
C GLY A 175 10.12 13.12 6.82
N SER A 176 10.11 14.10 5.91
CA SER A 176 10.44 15.50 6.16
C SER A 176 9.23 16.37 6.55
N GLY A 177 8.16 15.75 7.06
CA GLY A 177 6.93 16.41 7.47
C GLY A 177 7.10 17.32 8.70
N PRO A 178 6.00 17.91 9.20
CA PRO A 178 6.07 18.83 10.32
C PRO A 178 6.53 18.15 11.61
N ALA A 179 7.32 18.87 12.40
CA ALA A 179 7.63 18.51 13.77
C ALA A 179 6.42 18.82 14.66
N VAL A 180 6.06 17.85 15.51
CA VAL A 180 4.87 17.88 16.34
C VAL A 180 5.24 17.57 17.77
N GLN A 181 4.78 18.41 18.69
CA GLN A 181 4.90 18.12 20.12
C GLN A 181 3.86 17.08 20.53
N VAL A 182 4.32 15.94 21.05
CA VAL A 182 3.49 14.92 21.67
C VAL A 182 3.64 15.05 23.19
N SER A 183 2.52 15.25 23.89
CA SER A 183 2.52 15.57 25.33
C SER A 183 2.67 14.36 26.25
N ASN A 184 2.34 13.16 25.77
CA ASN A 184 2.32 11.94 26.58
C ASN A 184 3.18 10.84 25.96
N ALA A 185 3.71 9.95 26.80
CA ALA A 185 4.34 8.75 26.31
C ALA A 185 3.32 7.83 25.63
N ARG A 186 3.75 7.12 24.58
CA ARG A 186 2.92 6.20 23.78
C ARG A 186 3.61 4.84 23.72
N THR A 187 2.90 3.76 24.02
CA THR A 187 3.40 2.40 23.80
C THR A 187 2.74 1.83 22.56
N MET A 188 3.55 1.44 21.58
CA MET A 188 3.10 1.01 20.25
C MET A 188 3.74 -0.32 19.89
N TRP A 189 3.05 -1.11 19.08
CA TRP A 189 3.57 -2.35 18.51
C TRP A 189 4.49 -2.03 17.33
N ALA A 190 5.68 -2.61 17.31
CA ALA A 190 6.49 -2.64 16.10
C ALA A 190 5.80 -3.51 15.05
N TRP A 191 5.76 -3.05 13.82
CA TRP A 191 5.39 -3.81 12.64
C TRP A 191 6.60 -3.84 11.73
N LYS A 192 7.09 -5.04 11.43
CA LYS A 192 8.30 -5.26 10.62
C LYS A 192 7.91 -5.63 9.20
N PHE A 193 8.59 -5.00 8.27
CA PHE A 193 8.38 -5.12 6.83
C PHE A 193 9.64 -5.71 6.24
N THR A 194 9.57 -6.99 5.92
CA THR A 194 10.71 -7.74 5.41
C THR A 194 10.53 -8.02 3.94
N LEU A 195 11.53 -7.65 3.16
CA LEU A 195 11.71 -8.12 1.79
C LEU A 195 12.95 -9.02 1.75
N LYS A 196 12.76 -10.28 1.36
CA LYS A 196 13.83 -11.27 1.30
C LYS A 196 13.81 -11.99 -0.06
N PRO A 197 14.98 -12.21 -0.70
CA PRO A 197 15.10 -13.13 -1.83
C PRO A 197 14.57 -14.53 -1.48
N ALA A 198 13.66 -15.08 -2.29
CA ALA A 198 13.04 -16.38 -2.01
C ALA A 198 14.04 -17.55 -2.09
N ASP A 199 15.10 -17.38 -2.88
CA ASP A 199 16.24 -18.30 -2.99
C ASP A 199 17.18 -18.27 -1.77
N GLY A 200 16.98 -17.34 -0.83
CA GLY A 200 17.86 -17.14 0.32
C GLY A 200 19.19 -16.45 0.00
N HIS A 201 19.41 -16.02 -1.24
CA HIS A 201 20.66 -15.41 -1.69
C HIS A 201 20.47 -13.92 -2.01
N GLY A 202 21.13 -13.08 -1.21
CA GLY A 202 21.14 -11.62 -1.39
C GLY A 202 20.78 -10.87 -0.10
N PRO A 203 20.72 -9.54 -0.17
CA PRO A 203 20.40 -8.71 0.99
C PRO A 203 18.95 -8.92 1.42
N VAL A 204 18.72 -8.96 2.74
CA VAL A 204 17.38 -8.86 3.33
C VAL A 204 17.20 -7.41 3.77
N GLN A 205 16.10 -6.80 3.34
CA GLN A 205 15.73 -5.46 3.78
C GLN A 205 14.62 -5.56 4.83
N VAL A 206 14.80 -4.86 5.95
CA VAL A 206 13.78 -4.75 7.00
C VAL A 206 13.55 -3.28 7.29
N SER A 207 12.29 -2.87 7.22
CA SER A 207 11.83 -1.56 7.70
C SER A 207 10.83 -1.75 8.83
N VAL A 208 10.72 -0.77 9.72
CA VAL A 208 9.83 -0.85 10.88
C VAL A 208 8.89 0.35 10.90
N LEU A 209 7.66 0.11 11.25
CA LEU A 209 6.68 1.12 11.63
C LEU A 209 6.23 0.79 13.06
N TYR A 210 5.69 1.77 13.77
CA TYR A 210 5.03 1.51 15.03
C TYR A 210 3.57 1.95 14.97
N ASP A 211 2.67 1.08 15.42
CA ASP A 211 1.24 1.35 15.45
C ASP A 211 0.65 1.00 16.82
N ALA A 212 -0.34 1.75 17.27
CA ALA A 212 -1.05 1.50 18.52
C ALA A 212 -1.90 0.21 18.46
N ALA A 213 -2.29 -0.24 17.26
CA ALA A 213 -3.01 -1.47 17.06
C ALA A 213 -2.11 -2.71 17.22
N ASP A 214 -2.68 -3.72 17.88
CA ASP A 214 -2.01 -4.98 18.16
C ASP A 214 -2.27 -6.05 17.10
N ARG A 215 -3.04 -5.74 16.06
CA ARG A 215 -3.43 -6.67 15.00
C ARG A 215 -3.85 -5.94 13.73
N ILE A 216 -3.80 -6.64 12.63
CA ILE A 216 -4.28 -6.24 11.31
C ILE A 216 -5.74 -6.70 11.19
N SER A 217 -6.63 -5.81 10.77
CA SER A 217 -8.04 -6.11 10.53
C SER A 217 -8.32 -6.60 9.12
N SER A 218 -7.52 -6.16 8.15
CA SER A 218 -7.60 -6.59 6.75
C SER A 218 -6.31 -6.24 6.02
N PHE A 219 -6.08 -6.85 4.85
CA PHE A 219 -4.95 -6.53 4.00
C PHE A 219 -5.31 -6.67 2.51
N TYR A 220 -4.51 -6.00 1.68
CA TYR A 220 -4.58 -6.00 0.22
C TYR A 220 -3.20 -6.23 -0.37
N ILE A 221 -3.16 -6.80 -1.56
CA ILE A 221 -2.00 -6.72 -2.44
C ILE A 221 -2.33 -5.73 -3.53
N TRP A 222 -1.39 -4.85 -3.87
CA TRP A 222 -1.60 -3.94 -4.98
C TRP A 222 -0.33 -3.70 -5.81
N ASN A 223 -0.54 -3.40 -7.08
CA ASN A 223 0.47 -2.84 -7.97
C ASN A 223 0.06 -1.39 -8.19
N GLU A 224 0.59 -0.49 -7.36
CA GLU A 224 0.35 0.94 -7.48
C GLU A 224 1.16 1.51 -8.65
N CYS A 225 0.51 2.39 -9.39
CA CYS A 225 1.08 3.15 -10.49
C CYS A 225 0.88 4.64 -10.22
N GLY A 226 1.79 5.47 -10.73
CA GLY A 226 1.75 6.90 -10.50
C GLY A 226 2.73 7.63 -11.41
N TYR A 227 2.67 8.95 -11.41
CA TYR A 227 3.59 9.81 -12.19
C TYR A 227 3.71 9.39 -13.66
N GLY A 228 2.60 8.98 -14.26
CA GLY A 228 2.53 8.61 -15.68
C GLY A 228 2.90 7.16 -16.02
N SER A 229 3.07 6.25 -15.05
CA SER A 229 3.28 4.81 -15.29
C SER A 229 1.98 4.01 -15.49
N CYS A 230 0.83 4.57 -15.09
CA CYS A 230 -0.45 3.87 -15.13
C CYS A 230 -0.83 3.43 -16.55
N GLY A 231 -1.28 2.18 -16.69
CA GLY A 231 -1.65 1.58 -17.97
C GLY A 231 -0.48 1.22 -18.89
N LYS A 232 0.78 1.49 -18.51
CA LYS A 232 1.97 1.24 -19.34
C LYS A 232 2.59 -0.14 -19.14
N GLY A 233 1.80 -1.13 -18.72
CA GLY A 233 2.26 -2.52 -18.67
C GLY A 233 2.96 -2.97 -17.38
N GLN A 234 2.90 -2.24 -16.25
CA GLN A 234 3.44 -2.81 -15.01
C GLN A 234 2.75 -4.15 -14.68
N SER A 235 3.50 -5.11 -14.15
CA SER A 235 2.94 -6.41 -13.77
C SER A 235 3.78 -7.13 -12.72
N ALA A 236 3.09 -7.94 -11.92
CA ALA A 236 3.73 -8.84 -10.98
C ALA A 236 2.90 -10.11 -10.79
N ALA A 237 3.59 -11.22 -10.55
CA ALA A 237 3.01 -12.46 -10.08
C ALA A 237 3.15 -12.53 -8.55
N TRP A 238 2.10 -13.02 -7.90
CA TRP A 238 1.96 -13.11 -6.45
C TRP A 238 1.51 -14.51 -6.06
N SER A 239 1.93 -15.02 -4.90
CA SER A 239 1.26 -16.18 -4.31
C SER A 239 0.04 -15.74 -3.52
N MET A 240 -0.92 -16.66 -3.33
CA MET A 240 -1.92 -16.49 -2.29
C MET A 240 -1.22 -16.21 -0.94
N PRO A 241 -1.60 -15.17 -0.20
CA PRO A 241 -0.94 -14.86 1.06
C PRO A 241 -1.15 -15.92 2.13
N VAL A 242 -0.14 -16.11 2.97
CA VAL A 242 -0.26 -16.83 4.23
C VAL A 242 -0.32 -15.83 5.37
N TYR A 243 -1.03 -16.15 6.44
CA TYR A 243 -1.18 -15.29 7.60
C TYR A 243 -1.16 -16.07 8.90
N ALA A 244 -0.77 -15.43 10.00
CA ALA A 244 -0.91 -15.94 11.36
C ALA A 244 -1.77 -14.98 12.19
N THR A 245 -2.44 -15.49 13.22
CA THR A 245 -3.39 -14.73 14.05
C THR A 245 -2.95 -14.64 15.51
N LEU A 246 -3.59 -13.77 16.28
CA LEU A 246 -3.37 -13.68 17.73
C LEU A 246 -3.57 -15.01 18.45
N SER A 247 -4.57 -15.79 18.02
CA SER A 247 -4.94 -17.08 18.62
C SER A 247 -4.03 -18.24 18.19
N ALA A 248 -3.28 -18.08 17.10
CA ALA A 248 -2.39 -19.10 16.56
C ALA A 248 -1.10 -18.46 15.98
N PRO A 249 -0.26 -17.84 16.82
CA PRO A 249 0.87 -17.03 16.35
C PRO A 249 1.95 -17.83 15.60
N ASP A 250 2.08 -19.12 15.90
CA ASP A 250 3.07 -20.01 15.30
C ASP A 250 2.50 -20.89 14.17
N LYS A 251 1.27 -20.61 13.71
CA LYS A 251 0.62 -21.37 12.64
C LYS A 251 0.21 -20.45 11.51
N ASP A 252 0.83 -20.67 10.36
CA ASP A 252 0.42 -20.00 9.13
C ASP A 252 -0.83 -20.68 8.55
N ALA A 253 -1.82 -19.87 8.18
CA ALA A 253 -3.02 -20.24 7.44
C ALA A 253 -2.99 -19.61 6.06
N GLN A 254 -3.51 -20.32 5.06
CA GLN A 254 -3.53 -19.87 3.67
C GLN A 254 -4.82 -19.10 3.39
N THR A 255 -4.74 -17.92 2.75
CA THR A 255 -5.93 -17.26 2.19
C THR A 255 -6.59 -18.15 1.14
N GLN A 256 -7.92 -18.28 1.18
CA GLN A 256 -8.66 -19.21 0.30
C GLN A 256 -9.29 -18.54 -0.92
N ALA A 257 -9.52 -17.23 -0.86
CA ALA A 257 -10.19 -16.49 -1.90
C ALA A 257 -9.60 -15.09 -2.05
N LEU A 258 -9.69 -14.56 -3.27
CA LEU A 258 -9.33 -13.18 -3.58
C LEU A 258 -10.46 -12.48 -4.34
N LYS A 259 -10.51 -11.15 -4.24
CA LYS A 259 -11.35 -10.27 -5.06
C LYS A 259 -10.48 -9.17 -5.66
N ARG A 260 -10.49 -9.04 -6.98
CA ARG A 260 -9.76 -8.00 -7.73
C ARG A 260 -10.57 -6.71 -7.86
N PHE A 261 -9.86 -5.58 -7.92
CA PHE A 261 -10.44 -4.24 -8.14
C PHE A 261 -9.40 -3.23 -8.64
#